data_AF-A0A957YF68-F1
#
_entry.id   AF-A0A957YF68-F1
#
_cell.length_a   1.000
_cell.length_b   1.000
_cell.length_c   1.000
_cell.angle_alpha   90.00
_cell.angle_beta   90.00
_cell.angle_gamma   90.00
#
_symmetry.space_group_name_H-M   'P 1'
#
loop_
_entity.id
_entity.type
_entity.pdbx_description
1 polymer ?
#
loop_
_entity_poly.entity_id
_entity_poly.type
_entity_poly.pdbx_seq_one_letter_code
_entity_poly.pdbx_strand_id
1 'polypeptide(L)'
;MRHNPERRAWAILVSAFTTFCTLAVLCPTAIYWYVMNVTDPLPVDLTSVRGIVLVGDSTTDFSFSATDGQTVSLDVNETVATDGTSQAIITFTDDSSLTLYGDTSMTLTLAREPRFSFSNRPTEIVVNVKDGRVRATASRSREDLQFDIQTPDAEILLDQGSYSVEVNDSITQVTTRLGQAEVINNNDSITLAQGERAIVGADTPLSEPLPAAQNLLADSVFGETLEDTWEIYRLTPIESITATAEIAKFEDQPVLRLSSEGQDNIHSEVGVIQEVNKDVRDFQSLRVFAEVRLIDQTLPGGGQLGSEFPIMLNVAYRDAEGNDRDWFHGFYYEPPPENYIIYNQPDNSSERVARFIWYPYESVNLLSTLGPTKPVYIRSIRIYASGWIYEAMVANISLLAEE
;
A
#
# COMPACT_ATOMS: atom_id res chain seq x y z
N MET A 1 13.34 -45.19 -69.37
CA MET A 1 12.69 -44.42 -68.29
C MET A 1 11.25 -44.91 -68.10
N ARG A 2 11.03 -46.01 -67.37
CA ARG A 2 9.67 -46.45 -67.01
C ARG A 2 9.28 -45.75 -65.72
N HIS A 3 8.37 -44.78 -65.80
CA HIS A 3 7.68 -44.23 -64.63
C HIS A 3 6.80 -45.34 -64.04
N ASN A 4 6.99 -45.69 -62.77
CA ASN A 4 6.01 -46.47 -62.00
C ASN A 4 5.03 -45.48 -61.35
N PRO A 5 3.86 -45.21 -61.97
CA PRO A 5 2.90 -44.22 -61.46
C PRO A 5 2.35 -44.61 -60.09
N GLU A 6 2.18 -45.91 -59.82
CA GLU A 6 1.66 -46.42 -58.55
C GLU A 6 2.56 -46.09 -57.36
N ARG A 7 3.88 -46.23 -57.53
CA ARG A 7 4.84 -45.91 -56.47
C ARG A 7 4.86 -44.42 -56.15
N ARG A 8 4.61 -43.57 -57.16
CA ARG A 8 4.46 -42.12 -56.97
C ARG A 8 3.15 -41.76 -56.30
N ALA A 9 2.04 -42.40 -56.69
CA ALA A 9 0.74 -42.21 -56.06
C ALA A 9 0.78 -42.57 -54.57
N TRP A 10 1.39 -43.72 -54.22
CA TRP A 10 1.60 -44.11 -52.82
C TRP A 10 2.51 -43.15 -52.05
N ALA A 11 3.61 -42.69 -52.64
CA ALA A 11 4.49 -41.72 -52.00
C ALA A 11 3.76 -40.40 -51.71
N ILE A 12 2.96 -39.90 -52.65
CA ILE A 12 2.16 -38.69 -52.47
C ILE A 12 1.12 -38.89 -51.36
N LEU A 13 0.38 -40.00 -51.38
CA LEU A 13 -0.66 -40.28 -50.38
C LEU A 13 -0.09 -40.41 -48.97
N VAL A 14 1.02 -41.13 -48.81
CA VAL A 14 1.72 -41.25 -47.52
C VAL A 14 2.26 -39.90 -47.06
N SER A 15 2.84 -39.09 -47.96
CA SER A 15 3.30 -37.74 -47.59
C SER A 15 2.15 -36.84 -47.16
N ALA A 16 1.03 -36.85 -47.88
CA ALA A 16 -0.13 -36.04 -47.55
C ALA A 16 -0.78 -36.47 -46.24
N PHE A 17 -0.90 -37.78 -45.99
CA PHE A 17 -1.39 -38.34 -44.73
C PHE A 17 -0.47 -37.99 -43.57
N THR A 18 0.84 -38.12 -43.75
CA THR A 18 1.83 -37.76 -42.72
C THR A 18 1.74 -36.27 -42.39
N THR A 19 1.72 -35.40 -43.41
CA THR A 19 1.55 -33.95 -43.24
C THR A 19 0.23 -33.59 -42.56
N PHE A 20 -0.85 -34.29 -42.90
CA PHE A 20 -2.14 -34.08 -42.25
C PHE A 20 -2.08 -34.46 -40.76
N CYS A 21 -1.54 -35.64 -40.44
CA CYS A 21 -1.40 -36.09 -39.06
C CYS A 21 -0.46 -35.19 -38.24
N THR A 22 0.64 -34.72 -38.83
CA THR A 22 1.55 -33.79 -38.14
C THR A 22 0.87 -32.45 -37.88
N LEU A 23 0.15 -31.88 -38.85
CA LEU A 23 -0.60 -30.63 -38.64
C LEU A 23 -1.74 -30.81 -37.63
N ALA A 24 -2.46 -31.92 -37.66
CA ALA A 24 -3.55 -32.21 -36.74
C ALA A 24 -3.09 -32.32 -35.27
N VAL A 25 -1.82 -32.67 -35.03
CA VAL A 25 -1.23 -32.68 -33.68
C VAL A 25 -0.55 -31.36 -33.36
N LEU A 26 0.33 -30.87 -34.25
CA LEU A 26 1.15 -29.69 -34.00
C LEU A 26 0.33 -28.41 -33.86
N CYS A 27 -0.72 -28.22 -34.65
CA CYS A 27 -1.52 -27.00 -34.59
C CYS A 27 -2.25 -26.87 -33.24
N PRO A 28 -3.03 -27.87 -32.77
CA PRO A 28 -3.66 -27.78 -31.45
C PRO A 28 -2.64 -27.65 -30.30
N THR A 29 -1.53 -28.39 -30.35
CA THR A 29 -0.50 -28.28 -29.30
C THR A 29 0.17 -26.92 -29.28
N ALA A 30 0.45 -26.32 -30.45
CA ALA A 30 1.06 -25.01 -30.55
C ALA A 30 0.08 -23.91 -30.10
N ILE A 31 -1.21 -24.02 -30.47
CA ILE A 31 -2.25 -23.10 -30.02
C ILE A 31 -2.42 -23.18 -28.51
N TYR A 32 -2.52 -24.40 -27.96
CA TYR A 32 -2.64 -24.62 -26.53
C TYR A 32 -1.43 -24.05 -25.78
N TRP A 33 -0.22 -24.34 -26.25
CA TRP A 33 1.00 -23.79 -25.68
C TRP A 33 1.02 -22.25 -25.76
N TYR A 34 0.63 -21.66 -26.88
CA TYR A 34 0.57 -20.20 -27.03
C TYR A 34 -0.42 -19.57 -26.04
N VAL A 35 -1.65 -20.10 -25.95
CA VAL A 35 -2.68 -19.60 -25.01
C VAL A 35 -2.22 -19.69 -23.55
N MET A 36 -1.48 -20.74 -23.20
CA MET A 36 -1.01 -20.99 -21.83
C MET A 36 0.25 -20.21 -21.43
N ASN A 37 1.02 -19.67 -22.38
CA ASN A 37 2.35 -19.13 -22.09
C ASN A 37 2.55 -17.68 -22.56
N VAL A 38 1.59 -17.08 -23.25
CA VAL A 38 1.70 -15.67 -23.66
C VAL A 38 1.27 -14.76 -22.51
N THR A 39 2.09 -13.75 -22.26
CA THR A 39 1.88 -12.73 -21.24
C THR A 39 1.84 -11.36 -21.89
N ASP A 40 1.10 -10.43 -21.31
CA ASP A 40 1.11 -9.02 -21.67
C ASP A 40 1.76 -8.19 -20.54
N PRO A 41 2.35 -7.02 -20.83
CA PRO A 41 2.86 -6.13 -19.79
C PRO A 41 1.72 -5.66 -18.89
N LEU A 42 1.94 -5.68 -17.56
CA LEU A 42 1.01 -5.11 -16.60
C LEU A 42 1.28 -3.60 -16.53
N PRO A 43 0.33 -2.72 -16.92
CA PRO A 43 0.58 -1.28 -16.85
C PRO A 43 0.85 -0.83 -15.41
N VAL A 44 1.84 0.05 -15.27
CA VAL A 44 2.32 0.59 -13.99
C VAL A 44 2.42 2.10 -14.10
N ASP A 45 1.80 2.79 -13.15
CA ASP A 45 1.83 4.24 -13.06
C ASP A 45 2.59 4.65 -11.80
N LEU A 46 3.44 5.67 -11.93
CA LEU A 46 4.12 6.34 -10.84
C LEU A 46 3.50 7.72 -10.63
N THR A 47 3.04 7.99 -9.42
CA THR A 47 2.56 9.31 -8.99
C THR A 47 3.51 9.89 -7.96
N SER A 48 4.05 11.08 -8.22
CA SER A 48 4.74 11.86 -7.17
C SER A 48 3.70 12.48 -6.25
N VAL A 49 3.72 12.11 -4.98
CA VAL A 49 2.82 12.66 -3.94
C VAL A 49 3.42 13.92 -3.34
N ARG A 50 4.75 13.95 -3.22
CA ARG A 50 5.49 15.07 -2.68
C ARG A 50 6.88 15.13 -3.30
N GLY A 51 7.34 16.34 -3.62
CA GLY A 51 8.70 16.58 -4.07
C GLY A 51 8.96 16.14 -5.51
N ILE A 52 10.23 15.82 -5.80
CA ILE A 52 10.69 15.47 -7.14
C ILE A 52 11.17 14.03 -7.09
N VAL A 53 10.52 13.18 -7.87
CA VAL A 53 10.86 11.76 -7.98
C VAL A 53 11.62 11.57 -9.28
N LEU A 54 12.81 10.98 -9.20
CA LEU A 54 13.66 10.73 -10.37
C LEU A 54 13.34 9.36 -10.95
N VAL A 55 13.21 9.27 -12.29
CA VAL A 55 12.89 8.03 -13.00
C VAL A 55 13.85 7.83 -14.17
N GLY A 56 14.40 6.63 -14.30
CA GLY A 56 15.23 6.25 -15.44
C GLY A 56 16.17 5.10 -15.12
N ASP A 57 17.24 4.98 -15.88
CA ASP A 57 18.19 3.87 -15.72
C ASP A 57 19.30 4.28 -14.75
N SER A 58 19.43 3.54 -13.64
CA SER A 58 20.46 3.78 -12.63
C SER A 58 21.90 3.65 -13.16
N THR A 59 22.09 3.02 -14.33
CA THR A 59 23.41 2.77 -14.93
C THR A 59 23.81 3.76 -16.03
N THR A 60 22.85 4.43 -16.66
CA THR A 60 23.11 5.34 -17.79
C THR A 60 22.75 6.79 -17.50
N ASP A 61 21.51 7.07 -17.08
CA ASP A 61 21.07 8.34 -16.46
C ASP A 61 19.57 8.31 -16.10
N PHE A 62 19.16 9.17 -15.16
CA PHE A 62 17.73 9.43 -14.94
C PHE A 62 17.14 10.16 -16.15
N SER A 63 16.13 9.58 -16.77
CA SER A 63 15.57 10.02 -18.05
C SER A 63 14.57 11.16 -17.87
N PHE A 64 13.83 11.19 -16.77
CA PHE A 64 12.88 12.24 -16.45
C PHE A 64 12.60 12.31 -14.94
N SER A 65 11.79 13.30 -14.54
CA SER A 65 11.34 13.44 -13.16
C SER A 65 9.84 13.65 -13.11
N ALA A 66 9.19 13.07 -12.10
CA ALA A 66 7.80 13.34 -11.76
C ALA A 66 7.76 14.39 -10.64
N THR A 67 7.03 15.47 -10.88
CA THR A 67 6.81 16.54 -9.89
C THR A 67 5.51 16.34 -9.13
N ASP A 68 5.34 16.99 -7.98
CA ASP A 68 4.15 16.85 -7.12
C ASP A 68 2.82 16.85 -7.89
N GLY A 69 2.05 15.76 -7.69
CA GLY A 69 0.75 15.51 -8.31
C GLY A 69 0.81 14.97 -9.74
N GLN A 70 2.00 14.90 -10.35
CA GLN A 70 2.18 14.35 -11.69
C GLN A 70 2.20 12.83 -11.65
N THR A 71 1.47 12.21 -12.58
CA THR A 71 1.50 10.77 -12.84
C THR A 71 2.18 10.50 -14.17
N VAL A 72 3.04 9.49 -14.20
CA VAL A 72 3.85 9.07 -15.35
C VAL A 72 3.83 7.55 -15.46
N SER A 73 3.83 7.02 -16.68
CA SER A 73 3.97 5.57 -16.90
C SER A 73 5.38 5.13 -16.49
N LEU A 74 5.49 4.00 -15.79
CA LEU A 74 6.76 3.39 -15.40
C LEU A 74 6.98 2.11 -16.21
N ASP A 75 8.12 2.02 -16.88
CA ASP A 75 8.51 0.84 -17.66
C ASP A 75 9.37 -0.13 -16.84
N VAL A 76 9.38 -1.40 -17.26
CA VAL A 76 10.24 -2.42 -16.65
C VAL A 76 11.72 -2.10 -16.90
N ASN A 77 12.54 -2.32 -15.89
CA ASN A 77 13.96 -1.95 -15.74
C ASN A 77 14.20 -0.46 -15.48
N GLU A 78 13.17 0.34 -15.22
CA GLU A 78 13.35 1.70 -14.73
C GLU A 78 13.54 1.71 -13.20
N THR A 79 14.44 2.59 -12.77
CA THR A 79 14.74 2.91 -11.38
C THR A 79 14.02 4.17 -10.98
N VAL A 80 13.36 4.11 -9.82
CA VAL A 80 12.69 5.23 -9.16
C VAL A 80 13.50 5.60 -7.93
N ALA A 81 13.80 6.88 -7.75
CA ALA A 81 14.53 7.39 -6.61
C ALA A 81 13.86 8.63 -6.00
N THR A 82 13.78 8.66 -4.67
CA THR A 82 13.27 9.77 -3.86
C THR A 82 14.40 10.38 -3.03
N ASP A 83 14.37 11.70 -2.87
CA ASP A 83 15.20 12.37 -1.85
C ASP A 83 14.54 12.30 -0.46
N GLY A 84 15.23 12.72 0.60
CA GLY A 84 14.73 12.66 1.98
C GLY A 84 13.45 13.43 2.29
N THR A 85 12.90 14.21 1.33
CA THR A 85 11.63 14.93 1.49
C THR A 85 10.54 14.49 0.51
N SER A 86 10.91 13.68 -0.48
CA SER A 86 10.03 13.25 -1.56
C SER A 86 9.33 11.94 -1.23
N GLN A 87 8.15 11.76 -1.81
CA GLN A 87 7.35 10.56 -1.66
C GLN A 87 6.65 10.24 -2.96
N ALA A 88 6.61 8.95 -3.28
CA ALA A 88 5.98 8.46 -4.51
C ALA A 88 5.09 7.26 -4.22
N ILE A 89 4.07 7.08 -5.05
CA ILE A 89 3.26 5.86 -5.07
C ILE A 89 3.34 5.29 -6.47
N ILE A 90 3.66 4.01 -6.55
CA ILE A 90 3.53 3.20 -7.75
C ILE A 90 2.23 2.42 -7.61
N THR A 91 1.33 2.57 -8.59
CA THR A 91 0.07 1.84 -8.68
C THR A 91 0.12 0.89 -9.85
N PHE A 92 -0.25 -0.36 -9.58
CA PHE A 92 -0.40 -1.40 -10.57
C PHE A 92 -1.88 -1.52 -10.94
N THR A 93 -2.15 -1.96 -12.16
CA THR A 93 -3.53 -2.13 -12.65
C THR A 93 -4.30 -3.28 -12.01
N ASP A 94 -3.64 -4.09 -11.17
CA ASP A 94 -4.23 -5.16 -10.38
C ASP A 94 -4.61 -4.73 -8.95
N ASP A 95 -4.61 -3.43 -8.66
CA ASP A 95 -4.84 -2.80 -7.34
C ASP A 95 -3.71 -2.99 -6.32
N SER A 96 -2.60 -3.63 -6.73
CA SER A 96 -1.37 -3.60 -5.94
C SER A 96 -0.78 -2.20 -5.94
N SER A 97 -0.05 -1.85 -4.87
CA SER A 97 0.67 -0.58 -4.81
C SER A 97 1.96 -0.67 -4.02
N LEU A 98 2.90 0.20 -4.36
CA LEU A 98 4.17 0.38 -3.67
C LEU A 98 4.36 1.85 -3.35
N THR A 99 4.45 2.20 -2.08
CA THR A 99 4.77 3.57 -1.63
C THR A 99 6.23 3.66 -1.26
N LEU A 100 6.92 4.61 -1.87
CA LEU A 100 8.32 4.92 -1.63
C LEU A 100 8.39 6.14 -0.71
N TYR A 101 9.09 6.00 0.41
CA TYR A 101 9.34 7.11 1.34
C TYR A 101 10.60 7.87 0.94
N GLY A 102 11.03 8.83 1.77
CA GLY A 102 12.25 9.57 1.52
C GLY A 102 13.49 8.67 1.48
N ASP A 103 14.53 9.12 0.78
CA ASP A 103 15.82 8.43 0.64
C ASP A 103 15.66 6.97 0.18
N THR A 104 14.79 6.72 -0.79
CA THR A 104 14.47 5.36 -1.27
C THR A 104 14.86 5.19 -2.73
N SER A 105 15.46 4.05 -3.06
CA SER A 105 15.82 3.68 -4.44
C SER A 105 15.36 2.27 -4.76
N MET A 106 14.56 2.12 -5.82
CA MET A 106 14.06 0.82 -6.27
C MET A 106 14.02 0.72 -7.80
N THR A 107 14.10 -0.50 -8.34
CA THR A 107 14.00 -0.80 -9.78
C THR A 107 12.86 -1.79 -10.04
N LEU A 108 11.96 -1.44 -10.96
CA LEU A 108 10.88 -2.35 -11.37
C LEU A 108 11.49 -3.42 -12.26
N THR A 109 11.56 -4.67 -11.80
CA THR A 109 12.26 -5.75 -12.53
C THR A 109 11.31 -6.55 -13.42
N LEU A 110 10.06 -6.72 -12.99
CA LEU A 110 9.05 -7.44 -13.75
C LEU A 110 7.65 -6.92 -13.39
N ALA A 111 6.79 -6.75 -14.39
CA ALA A 111 5.36 -6.48 -14.23
C ALA A 111 4.61 -7.07 -15.43
N ARG A 112 3.97 -8.22 -15.27
CA ARG A 112 3.27 -8.91 -16.38
C ARG A 112 2.10 -9.73 -15.89
N GLU A 113 1.13 -9.93 -16.78
CA GLU A 113 -0.04 -10.78 -16.52
C GLU A 113 -0.30 -11.76 -17.68
N PRO A 114 -0.97 -12.90 -17.44
CA PRO A 114 -1.36 -13.80 -18.52
C PRO A 114 -2.30 -13.11 -19.51
N ARG A 115 -2.00 -13.21 -20.81
CA ARG A 115 -2.81 -12.58 -21.86
C ARG A 115 -4.22 -13.20 -21.96
N PHE A 116 -4.35 -14.48 -21.61
CA PHE A 116 -5.59 -15.22 -21.72
C PHE A 116 -5.98 -15.77 -20.36
N SER A 117 -7.24 -15.58 -19.96
CA SER A 117 -7.80 -16.10 -18.70
C SER A 117 -7.81 -17.63 -18.59
N PHE A 118 -7.55 -18.34 -19.70
CA PHE A 118 -7.41 -19.80 -19.71
C PHE A 118 -6.01 -20.25 -19.27
N SER A 119 -5.04 -19.34 -19.17
CA SER A 119 -3.71 -19.61 -18.64
C SER A 119 -3.75 -19.79 -17.12
N ASN A 120 -2.95 -20.72 -16.61
CA ASN A 120 -2.77 -20.94 -15.16
C ASN A 120 -1.51 -20.23 -14.62
N ARG A 121 -0.95 -19.28 -15.37
CA ARG A 121 0.22 -18.53 -14.93
C ARG A 121 -0.20 -17.38 -14.03
N PRO A 122 0.55 -17.11 -12.95
CA PRO A 122 0.27 -15.99 -12.07
C PRO A 122 0.50 -14.65 -12.76
N THR A 123 -0.11 -13.61 -12.21
CA THR A 123 0.35 -12.23 -12.43
C THR A 123 1.61 -12.03 -11.61
N GLU A 124 2.68 -11.54 -12.22
CA GLU A 124 4.00 -11.42 -11.59
C GLU A 124 4.41 -9.96 -11.48
N ILE A 125 4.71 -9.53 -10.26
CA ILE A 125 5.30 -8.23 -9.94
C ILE A 125 6.60 -8.50 -9.17
N VAL A 126 7.72 -8.03 -9.71
CA VAL A 126 9.03 -8.15 -9.05
C VAL A 126 9.67 -6.78 -8.97
N VAL A 127 9.97 -6.36 -7.75
CA VAL A 127 10.59 -5.06 -7.46
C VAL A 127 11.90 -5.29 -6.74
N ASN A 128 12.97 -4.62 -7.16
CA ASN A 128 14.24 -4.60 -6.46
C ASN A 128 14.35 -3.32 -5.63
N VAL A 129 14.44 -3.42 -4.31
CA VAL A 129 14.63 -2.29 -3.40
C VAL A 129 16.07 -2.28 -2.95
N LYS A 130 16.83 -1.27 -3.39
CA LYS A 130 18.26 -1.17 -3.13
C LYS A 130 18.57 -0.53 -1.78
N ASP A 131 17.82 0.51 -1.43
CA ASP A 131 18.01 1.30 -0.22
C ASP A 131 16.72 2.06 0.14
N GLY A 132 16.58 2.39 1.41
CA GLY A 132 15.45 3.15 1.95
C GLY A 132 14.26 2.27 2.30
N ARG A 133 13.07 2.87 2.27
CA ARG A 133 11.87 2.27 2.84
C ARG A 133 10.73 2.27 1.85
N VAL A 134 10.16 1.08 1.68
CA VAL A 134 8.94 0.88 0.88
C VAL A 134 7.83 0.27 1.71
N ARG A 135 6.60 0.62 1.34
CA ARG A 135 5.40 -0.07 1.79
C ARG A 135 4.71 -0.71 0.60
N ALA A 136 4.56 -2.02 0.65
CA ALA A 136 3.87 -2.77 -0.38
C ALA A 136 2.48 -3.17 0.12
N THR A 137 1.49 -2.93 -0.72
CA THR A 137 0.15 -3.48 -0.55
C THR A 137 -0.08 -4.40 -1.73
N ALA A 138 -0.12 -5.70 -1.44
CA ALA A 138 -0.40 -6.73 -2.44
C ALA A 138 -1.91 -6.88 -2.58
N SER A 139 -2.40 -6.88 -3.81
CA SER A 139 -3.83 -6.94 -4.12
C SER A 139 -4.50 -8.14 -3.44
N ARG A 140 -5.62 -7.90 -2.78
CA ARG A 140 -6.43 -8.96 -2.14
C ARG A 140 -7.45 -9.57 -3.08
N SER A 141 -7.75 -8.92 -4.20
CA SER A 141 -8.73 -9.40 -5.18
C SER A 141 -8.15 -10.46 -6.11
N ARG A 142 -6.83 -10.69 -6.07
CA ARG A 142 -6.09 -11.52 -7.02
C ARG A 142 -5.38 -12.67 -6.32
N GLU A 143 -5.97 -13.86 -6.38
CA GLU A 143 -5.45 -15.08 -5.73
C GLU A 143 -4.20 -15.66 -6.42
N ASP A 144 -3.99 -15.32 -7.69
CA ASP A 144 -2.85 -15.75 -8.51
C ASP A 144 -1.76 -14.69 -8.62
N LEU A 145 -1.74 -13.70 -7.72
CA LEU A 145 -0.68 -12.69 -7.67
C LEU A 145 0.59 -13.29 -7.02
N GLN A 146 1.71 -13.15 -7.73
CA GLN A 146 3.04 -13.34 -7.19
C GLN A 146 3.74 -11.98 -7.12
N PHE A 147 3.80 -11.41 -5.91
CA PHE A 147 4.45 -10.12 -5.66
C PHE A 147 5.71 -10.33 -4.83
N ASP A 148 6.86 -10.16 -5.48
CA ASP A 148 8.17 -10.41 -4.89
C ASP A 148 8.94 -9.08 -4.71
N ILE A 149 9.52 -8.88 -3.53
CA ILE A 149 10.47 -7.80 -3.25
C ILE A 149 11.85 -8.40 -3.08
N GLN A 150 12.78 -7.98 -3.93
CA GLN A 150 14.19 -8.34 -3.86
C GLN A 150 14.98 -7.22 -3.21
N THR A 151 15.85 -7.57 -2.27
CA THR A 151 16.75 -6.66 -1.57
C THR A 151 18.18 -7.22 -1.65
N PRO A 152 19.21 -6.44 -1.28
CA PRO A 152 20.58 -6.97 -1.23
C PRO A 152 20.72 -8.19 -0.33
N ASP A 153 19.92 -8.27 0.74
CA ASP A 153 20.04 -9.32 1.75
C ASP A 153 18.97 -10.41 1.63
N ALA A 154 17.85 -10.21 0.93
CA ALA A 154 16.74 -11.16 0.95
C ALA A 154 15.84 -11.08 -0.30
N GLU A 155 15.20 -12.20 -0.60
CA GLU A 155 14.02 -12.27 -1.45
C GLU A 155 12.78 -12.43 -0.56
N ILE A 156 11.76 -11.61 -0.79
CA ILE A 156 10.58 -11.51 0.06
C ILE A 156 9.36 -11.79 -0.81
N LEU A 157 8.73 -12.93 -0.60
CA LEU A 157 7.50 -13.34 -1.29
C LEU A 157 6.31 -12.83 -0.46
N LEU A 158 5.45 -12.04 -1.08
CA LEU A 158 4.30 -11.43 -0.41
C LEU A 158 3.01 -12.15 -0.80
N ASP A 159 2.27 -12.65 0.18
CA ASP A 159 0.87 -13.00 -0.03
C ASP A 159 0.00 -11.73 -0.09
N GLN A 160 -1.30 -11.89 -0.25
CA GLN A 160 -2.26 -10.80 -0.15
C GLN A 160 -2.18 -10.09 1.21
N GLY A 161 -1.95 -8.77 1.22
CA GLY A 161 -1.68 -8.09 2.49
C GLY A 161 -0.98 -6.74 2.39
N SER A 162 -0.40 -6.31 3.51
CA SER A 162 0.34 -5.05 3.64
C SER A 162 1.64 -5.31 4.41
N TYR A 163 2.75 -4.83 3.83
CA TYR A 163 4.10 -5.15 4.26
C TYR A 163 4.96 -3.90 4.30
N SER A 164 5.88 -3.86 5.26
CA SER A 164 6.91 -2.82 5.34
C SER A 164 8.25 -3.46 5.09
N VAL A 165 9.02 -2.92 4.15
CA VAL A 165 10.39 -3.34 3.89
C VAL A 165 11.29 -2.12 4.02
N GLU A 166 12.26 -2.21 4.91
CA GLU A 166 13.26 -1.18 5.15
C GLU A 166 14.64 -1.77 4.90
N VAL A 167 15.38 -1.16 3.99
CA VAL A 167 16.70 -1.58 3.57
C VAL A 167 17.68 -0.47 3.94
N ASN A 168 18.80 -0.85 4.53
CA ASN A 168 19.95 0.03 4.69
C ASN A 168 21.23 -0.70 4.26
N ASP A 169 22.38 -0.06 4.44
CA ASP A 169 23.70 -0.58 4.04
C ASP A 169 24.07 -1.95 4.63
N SER A 170 23.36 -2.44 5.65
CA SER A 170 23.78 -3.62 6.44
C SER A 170 22.68 -4.64 6.73
N ILE A 171 21.43 -4.22 6.72
CA ILE A 171 20.29 -5.08 7.04
C ILE A 171 19.06 -4.73 6.20
N THR A 172 18.24 -5.74 5.97
CA THR A 172 16.88 -5.66 5.48
C THR A 172 15.93 -6.06 6.62
N GLN A 173 15.03 -5.16 7.00
CA GLN A 173 13.95 -5.44 7.93
C GLN A 173 12.65 -5.61 7.17
N VAL A 174 11.98 -6.75 7.41
CA VAL A 174 10.69 -7.08 6.82
C VAL A 174 9.67 -7.17 7.93
N THR A 175 8.53 -6.49 7.79
CA THR A 175 7.44 -6.54 8.76
C THR A 175 6.13 -6.87 8.06
N THR A 176 5.48 -7.95 8.50
CA THR A 176 4.17 -8.38 8.00
C THR A 176 3.08 -7.72 8.83
N ARG A 177 2.37 -6.75 8.26
CA ARG A 177 1.29 -6.02 8.97
C ARG A 177 -0.05 -6.70 8.80
N LEU A 178 -0.27 -7.26 7.63
CA LEU A 178 -1.42 -8.08 7.29
C LEU A 178 -1.01 -9.07 6.20
N GLY A 179 -1.56 -10.27 6.25
CA GLY A 179 -1.20 -11.35 5.36
C GLY A 179 -0.06 -12.17 5.92
N GLN A 180 0.72 -12.77 5.03
CA GLN A 180 1.84 -13.63 5.33
C GLN A 180 2.94 -13.34 4.31
N ALA A 181 4.19 -13.30 4.77
CA ALA A 181 5.34 -13.15 3.88
C ALA A 181 6.31 -14.30 4.11
N GLU A 182 6.92 -14.78 3.04
CA GLU A 182 8.08 -15.68 3.12
C GLU A 182 9.34 -14.87 2.83
N VAL A 183 10.27 -14.85 3.79
CA VAL A 183 11.56 -14.18 3.66
C VAL A 183 12.63 -15.23 3.43
N ILE A 184 13.34 -15.12 2.32
CA ILE A 184 14.33 -16.08 1.85
C ILE A 184 15.70 -15.39 1.83
N ASN A 185 16.67 -15.96 2.54
CA ASN A 185 18.07 -15.54 2.49
C ASN A 185 18.93 -16.76 2.15
N ASN A 186 19.62 -16.70 1.01
CA ASN A 186 20.44 -17.78 0.47
C ASN A 186 19.66 -19.09 0.24
N ASN A 187 19.47 -19.91 1.27
CA ASN A 187 18.72 -21.19 1.23
C ASN A 187 17.83 -21.40 2.46
N ASP A 188 17.88 -20.50 3.45
CA ASP A 188 17.00 -20.54 4.60
C ASP A 188 15.77 -19.69 4.26
N SER A 189 14.59 -20.16 4.67
CA SER A 189 13.38 -19.36 4.61
C SER A 189 12.69 -19.30 5.96
N ILE A 190 12.04 -18.18 6.19
CA ILE A 190 11.22 -17.93 7.36
C ILE A 190 9.89 -17.37 6.92
N THR A 191 8.82 -17.90 7.49
CA THR A 191 7.47 -17.39 7.26
C THR A 191 7.12 -16.41 8.37
N LEU A 192 6.75 -15.19 7.98
CA LEU A 192 6.28 -14.14 8.88
C LEU A 192 4.77 -14.08 8.85
N ALA A 193 4.14 -14.37 9.98
CA ALA A 193 2.72 -14.15 10.20
C ALA A 193 2.41 -12.67 10.46
N GLN A 194 1.12 -12.34 10.50
CA GLN A 194 0.67 -11.01 10.87
C GLN A 194 1.23 -10.59 12.24
N GLY A 195 1.85 -9.40 12.27
CA GLY A 195 2.45 -8.84 13.49
C GLY A 195 3.85 -9.36 13.77
N GLU A 196 4.47 -10.11 12.86
CA GLU A 196 5.84 -10.58 12.96
C GLU A 196 6.79 -9.80 12.04
N ARG A 197 8.06 -9.76 12.42
CA ARG A 197 9.16 -9.19 11.63
C ARG A 197 10.34 -10.13 11.59
N ALA A 198 11.11 -10.02 10.51
CA ALA A 198 12.46 -10.54 10.41
C ALA A 198 13.45 -9.41 10.18
N ILE A 199 14.65 -9.58 10.70
CA ILE A 199 15.82 -8.77 10.36
C ILE A 199 16.80 -9.72 9.68
N VAL A 200 17.18 -9.36 8.45
CA VAL A 200 18.07 -10.14 7.59
C VAL A 200 19.30 -9.29 7.33
N GLY A 201 20.49 -9.89 7.34
CA GLY A 201 21.71 -9.24 6.86
C GLY A 201 22.53 -10.22 6.05
N ALA A 202 23.37 -9.70 5.14
CA ALA A 202 24.11 -10.46 4.13
C ALA A 202 24.78 -11.78 4.60
N ASP A 203 25.24 -11.85 5.86
CA ASP A 203 25.98 -12.99 6.42
C ASP A 203 25.41 -13.52 7.75
N THR A 204 24.17 -13.17 8.10
CA THR A 204 23.55 -13.63 9.36
C THR A 204 22.48 -14.68 9.07
N PRO A 205 22.49 -15.85 9.76
CA PRO A 205 21.39 -16.81 9.64
C PRO A 205 20.06 -16.14 9.96
N LEU A 206 18.98 -16.57 9.28
CA LEU A 206 17.64 -16.11 9.61
C LEU A 206 17.34 -16.43 11.08
N SER A 207 17.01 -15.39 11.84
CA SER A 207 16.52 -15.51 13.22
C SER A 207 15.05 -15.91 13.21
N GLU A 208 14.54 -16.52 14.29
CA GLU A 208 13.11 -16.80 14.42
C GLU A 208 12.28 -15.50 14.30
N PRO A 209 11.01 -15.57 13.86
CA PRO A 209 10.18 -14.39 13.71
C PRO A 209 10.12 -13.64 15.04
N LEU A 210 10.48 -12.36 15.00
CA LEU A 210 10.34 -11.49 16.15
C LEU A 210 8.93 -10.91 16.13
N PRO A 211 8.27 -10.72 17.28
CA PRO A 211 7.09 -9.87 17.31
C PRO A 211 7.49 -8.49 16.76
N ALA A 212 6.86 -8.06 15.68
CA ALA A 212 7.12 -6.78 15.06
C ALA A 212 6.62 -5.66 15.95
N ALA A 213 5.36 -5.79 16.36
CA ALA A 213 4.66 -4.83 17.19
C ALA A 213 3.37 -5.46 17.73
N GLN A 214 3.05 -5.20 18.99
CA GLN A 214 1.72 -5.44 19.51
C GLN A 214 0.76 -4.39 18.94
N ASN A 215 -0.27 -4.82 18.20
CA ASN A 215 -1.38 -3.92 17.91
C ASN A 215 -2.22 -3.70 19.17
N LEU A 216 -2.40 -2.44 19.53
CA LEU A 216 -3.17 -2.04 20.70
C LEU A 216 -4.66 -1.88 20.39
N LEU A 217 -5.06 -1.94 19.12
CA LEU A 217 -6.46 -1.87 18.70
C LEU A 217 -7.12 -3.26 18.75
N ALA A 218 -8.40 -3.28 19.12
CA ALA A 218 -9.23 -4.48 19.13
C ALA A 218 -9.76 -4.86 17.73
N ASP A 219 -9.89 -3.88 16.84
CA ASP A 219 -10.31 -4.06 15.45
C ASP A 219 -9.49 -3.14 14.55
N SER A 220 -8.77 -3.74 13.60
CA SER A 220 -7.87 -3.06 12.67
C SER A 220 -8.34 -3.08 11.22
N VAL A 221 -9.25 -3.99 10.87
CA VAL A 221 -9.66 -4.25 9.48
C VAL A 221 -11.08 -3.79 9.19
N PHE A 222 -11.80 -3.34 10.22
CA PHE A 222 -13.23 -3.03 10.20
C PHE A 222 -14.03 -4.29 9.86
N GLY A 223 -14.71 -4.87 10.85
CA GLY A 223 -15.52 -6.08 10.68
C GLY A 223 -16.75 -5.89 9.78
N GLU A 224 -17.79 -6.71 9.97
CA GLU A 224 -19.08 -6.47 9.29
C GLU A 224 -19.89 -5.33 9.93
N THR A 225 -19.60 -4.99 11.19
CA THR A 225 -20.26 -3.94 11.96
C THR A 225 -19.24 -3.16 12.78
N LEU A 226 -19.54 -1.88 13.03
CA LEU A 226 -18.78 -1.03 13.95
C LEU A 226 -19.20 -1.29 15.41
N GLU A 227 -20.35 -1.95 15.62
CA GLU A 227 -20.87 -2.25 16.94
C GLU A 227 -19.86 -3.07 17.76
N ASP A 228 -19.87 -2.87 19.08
CA ASP A 228 -18.98 -3.50 20.08
C ASP A 228 -17.48 -3.11 20.04
N THR A 229 -16.92 -2.69 18.90
CA THR A 229 -15.49 -2.32 18.77
C THR A 229 -15.25 -0.83 18.55
N TRP A 230 -16.19 -0.11 17.93
CA TRP A 230 -16.07 1.31 17.61
C TRP A 230 -17.33 2.08 18.02
N GLU A 231 -17.17 3.18 18.75
CA GLU A 231 -18.27 4.10 19.07
C GLU A 231 -18.38 5.17 17.98
N ILE A 232 -19.54 5.30 17.36
CA ILE A 232 -19.81 6.31 16.33
C ILE A 232 -20.30 7.60 17.00
N TYR A 233 -19.73 8.74 16.61
CA TYR A 233 -20.21 10.05 17.03
C TYR A 233 -20.37 11.00 15.83
N ARG A 234 -21.22 12.02 15.99
CA ARG A 234 -21.55 13.00 14.96
C ARG A 234 -21.67 14.39 15.56
N LEU A 235 -21.12 15.39 14.87
CA LEU A 235 -21.28 16.80 15.16
C LEU A 235 -21.79 17.49 13.89
N THR A 236 -23.11 17.53 13.71
CA THR A 236 -23.76 18.22 12.59
C THR A 236 -24.60 19.39 13.13
N PRO A 237 -24.35 20.64 12.70
CA PRO A 237 -24.98 21.81 13.30
C PRO A 237 -26.41 22.08 12.78
N ILE A 238 -26.80 21.54 11.62
CA ILE A 238 -28.03 21.92 10.90
C ILE A 238 -28.60 20.71 10.14
N GLU A 239 -29.94 20.63 10.03
CA GLU A 239 -30.67 19.58 9.28
C GLU A 239 -30.36 19.53 7.77
N SER A 240 -29.66 20.52 7.21
CA SER A 240 -29.30 20.61 5.79
C SER A 240 -28.05 19.83 5.39
N ILE A 241 -27.40 19.13 6.35
CA ILE A 241 -26.25 18.26 6.11
C ILE A 241 -26.51 16.89 6.72
N THR A 242 -26.12 15.86 6.00
CA THR A 242 -26.09 14.49 6.50
C THR A 242 -24.64 14.01 6.52
N ALA A 243 -24.09 13.77 7.72
CA ALA A 243 -22.76 13.19 7.90
C ALA A 243 -22.88 11.74 8.39
N THR A 244 -22.21 10.82 7.69
CA THR A 244 -22.35 9.37 7.86
C THR A 244 -20.99 8.72 8.10
N ALA A 245 -20.94 7.84 9.11
CA ALA A 245 -19.89 6.85 9.29
C ALA A 245 -20.55 5.47 9.16
N GLU A 246 -20.04 4.66 8.24
CA GLU A 246 -20.53 3.31 7.98
C GLU A 246 -19.40 2.41 7.50
N ILE A 247 -19.58 1.10 7.62
CA ILE A 247 -18.75 0.14 6.91
C ILE A 247 -19.30 -0.01 5.50
N ALA A 248 -18.46 0.29 4.51
CA ALA A 248 -18.73 0.03 3.11
C ALA A 248 -17.86 -1.13 2.62
N LYS A 249 -18.16 -1.65 1.42
CA LYS A 249 -17.26 -2.56 0.71
C LYS A 249 -16.56 -1.83 -0.42
N PHE A 250 -15.25 -1.94 -0.46
CA PHE A 250 -14.42 -1.55 -1.59
C PHE A 250 -13.75 -2.83 -2.10
N GLU A 251 -14.05 -3.26 -3.33
CA GLU A 251 -13.52 -4.51 -3.91
C GLU A 251 -13.67 -5.72 -2.96
N ASP A 252 -14.90 -5.87 -2.44
CA ASP A 252 -15.29 -6.90 -1.45
C ASP A 252 -14.60 -6.82 -0.07
N GLN A 253 -13.72 -5.85 0.16
CA GLN A 253 -13.09 -5.61 1.46
C GLN A 253 -13.89 -4.59 2.28
N PRO A 254 -14.09 -4.82 3.59
CA PRO A 254 -14.69 -3.83 4.46
C PRO A 254 -13.77 -2.62 4.65
N VAL A 255 -14.35 -1.43 4.56
CA VAL A 255 -13.66 -0.16 4.79
C VAL A 255 -14.55 0.76 5.61
N LEU A 256 -13.96 1.59 6.47
CA LEU A 256 -14.70 2.67 7.10
C LEU A 256 -14.90 3.79 6.09
N ARG A 257 -16.14 4.08 5.72
CA ARG A 257 -16.52 5.21 4.87
C ARG A 257 -17.05 6.34 5.73
N LEU A 258 -16.46 7.53 5.54
CA LEU A 258 -16.89 8.77 6.17
C LEU A 258 -17.31 9.74 5.07
N SER A 259 -18.55 10.25 5.16
CA SER A 259 -19.08 11.19 4.16
C SER A 259 -19.93 12.29 4.77
N SER A 260 -19.98 13.42 4.08
CA SER A 260 -20.89 14.54 4.35
C SER A 260 -21.52 14.99 3.04
N GLU A 261 -22.84 15.01 3.00
CA GLU A 261 -23.65 15.44 1.84
C GLU A 261 -24.66 16.52 2.24
N GLY A 262 -25.04 17.38 1.29
CA GLY A 262 -26.05 18.41 1.47
C GLY A 262 -25.57 19.78 1.01
N GLN A 263 -25.81 20.81 1.84
CA GLN A 263 -25.39 22.16 1.52
C GLN A 263 -23.89 22.35 1.79
N ASP A 264 -23.16 22.79 0.77
CA ASP A 264 -21.74 23.12 0.85
C ASP A 264 -21.47 24.39 1.70
N ASN A 265 -20.23 24.59 2.11
CA ASN A 265 -19.78 25.71 2.95
C ASN A 265 -20.40 25.72 4.36
N ILE A 266 -20.73 24.55 4.91
CA ILE A 266 -21.17 24.39 6.29
C ILE A 266 -20.36 23.26 6.95
N HIS A 267 -19.80 23.54 8.13
CA HIS A 267 -19.03 22.57 8.90
C HIS A 267 -19.87 21.35 9.31
N SER A 268 -19.26 20.18 9.21
CA SER A 268 -19.77 18.90 9.72
C SER A 268 -18.62 18.00 10.13
N GLU A 269 -18.86 17.18 11.15
CA GLU A 269 -17.90 16.16 11.56
C GLU A 269 -18.61 14.85 11.90
N VAL A 270 -17.99 13.75 11.48
CA VAL A 270 -18.42 12.39 11.80
C VAL A 270 -17.22 11.48 11.95
N GLY A 271 -17.28 10.54 12.88
CA GLY A 271 -16.17 9.64 13.10
C GLY A 271 -16.50 8.48 14.02
N VAL A 272 -15.45 7.70 14.27
CA VAL A 272 -15.45 6.55 15.17
C VAL A 272 -14.33 6.71 16.19
N ILE A 273 -14.57 6.22 17.40
CA ILE A 273 -13.59 6.18 18.48
C ILE A 273 -13.50 4.76 19.04
N GLN A 274 -12.27 4.31 19.31
CA GLN A 274 -12.00 3.07 20.03
C GLN A 274 -11.17 3.37 21.26
N GLU A 275 -11.68 2.95 22.40
CA GLU A 275 -10.97 3.00 23.68
C GLU A 275 -9.86 1.93 23.70
N VAL A 276 -8.62 2.36 23.96
CA VAL A 276 -7.42 1.51 24.00
C VAL A 276 -7.02 1.21 25.43
N ASN A 277 -6.99 2.23 26.29
CA ASN A 277 -6.73 2.13 27.72
C ASN A 277 -5.51 1.28 28.10
N LYS A 278 -4.35 1.62 27.52
CA LYS A 278 -3.12 0.83 27.64
C LYS A 278 -1.93 1.67 28.11
N ASP A 279 -1.19 1.13 29.09
CA ASP A 279 0.13 1.65 29.47
C ASP A 279 1.17 1.27 28.41
N VAL A 280 1.96 2.25 27.99
CA VAL A 280 2.93 2.09 26.90
C VAL A 280 4.38 2.39 27.31
N ARG A 281 4.66 2.52 28.61
CA ARG A 281 5.99 2.90 29.12
C ARG A 281 7.07 1.85 28.86
N ASP A 282 6.67 0.59 28.75
CA ASP A 282 7.59 -0.53 28.56
C ASP A 282 7.96 -0.73 27.07
N PHE A 283 7.35 0.03 26.16
CA PHE A 283 7.64 -0.02 24.73
C PHE A 283 8.71 1.02 24.32
N GLN A 284 9.48 0.69 23.29
CA GLN A 284 10.43 1.60 22.62
C GLN A 284 9.80 2.34 21.43
N SER A 285 8.73 1.79 20.84
CA SER A 285 8.04 2.39 19.69
C SER A 285 6.53 2.39 19.86
N LEU A 286 5.88 3.46 19.40
CA LEU A 286 4.43 3.54 19.23
C LEU A 286 4.10 4.31 17.95
N ARG A 287 3.38 3.69 17.02
CA ARG A 287 3.08 4.28 15.71
C ARG A 287 1.65 3.99 15.27
N VAL A 288 1.04 4.95 14.61
CA VAL A 288 -0.28 4.82 13.97
C VAL A 288 -0.09 4.46 12.51
N PHE A 289 -0.89 3.50 12.04
CA PHE A 289 -0.94 3.05 10.67
C PHE A 289 -2.35 3.15 10.15
N ALA A 290 -2.52 3.58 8.90
CA ALA A 290 -3.80 3.55 8.22
C ALA A 290 -3.58 3.41 6.71
N GLU A 291 -4.58 2.95 5.98
CA GLU A 291 -4.69 3.17 4.55
C GLU A 291 -5.84 4.14 4.32
N VAL A 292 -5.56 5.25 3.65
CA VAL A 292 -6.50 6.38 3.49
C VAL A 292 -6.77 6.59 2.01
N ARG A 293 -8.03 6.75 1.63
CA ARG A 293 -8.42 7.08 0.26
C ARG A 293 -9.37 8.26 0.28
N LEU A 294 -9.01 9.33 -0.41
CA LEU A 294 -9.85 10.53 -0.53
C LEU A 294 -10.62 10.53 -1.85
N ILE A 295 -11.93 10.72 -1.78
CA ILE A 295 -12.85 10.70 -2.92
C ILE A 295 -13.35 12.11 -3.21
N ASP A 296 -13.77 12.85 -2.19
CA ASP A 296 -14.26 14.23 -2.34
C ASP A 296 -13.87 15.12 -1.16
N GLN A 297 -13.66 16.40 -1.44
CA GLN A 297 -13.25 17.45 -0.51
C GLN A 297 -13.57 18.81 -1.14
N THR A 298 -14.52 19.56 -0.57
CA THR A 298 -14.83 20.92 -1.03
C THR A 298 -14.13 22.02 -0.23
N LEU A 299 -13.78 21.75 1.04
CA LEU A 299 -12.99 22.67 1.87
C LEU A 299 -11.49 22.48 1.57
N PRO A 300 -10.77 23.47 1.01
CA PRO A 300 -9.36 23.31 0.67
C PRO A 300 -8.46 23.17 1.91
N GLY A 301 -7.42 22.35 1.80
CA GLY A 301 -6.48 22.08 2.89
C GLY A 301 -7.18 21.51 4.12
N GLY A 302 -7.03 22.20 5.25
CA GLY A 302 -7.69 21.90 6.52
C GLY A 302 -8.62 23.03 6.99
N GLY A 303 -9.10 23.87 6.06
CA GLY A 303 -9.69 25.18 6.39
C GLY A 303 -8.68 26.21 6.90
N GLN A 304 -9.16 27.41 7.24
CA GLN A 304 -8.28 28.53 7.61
C GLN A 304 -7.36 28.21 8.81
N LEU A 305 -7.85 27.39 9.74
CA LEU A 305 -7.14 27.01 10.96
C LEU A 305 -6.38 25.68 10.85
N GLY A 306 -6.48 24.95 9.73
CA GLY A 306 -5.81 23.66 9.58
C GLY A 306 -6.35 22.60 10.57
N SER A 307 -7.66 22.55 10.76
CA SER A 307 -8.34 21.68 11.73
C SER A 307 -9.42 20.77 11.14
N GLU A 308 -9.76 20.95 9.87
CA GLU A 308 -10.90 20.32 9.20
C GLU A 308 -10.45 19.58 7.94
N PHE A 309 -10.13 18.30 8.07
CA PHE A 309 -9.64 17.47 6.97
C PHE A 309 -10.62 16.31 6.66
N PRO A 310 -10.72 15.89 5.38
CA PRO A 310 -11.50 14.72 4.97
C PRO A 310 -11.23 13.46 5.77
N ILE A 311 -9.99 13.24 6.24
CA ILE A 311 -9.66 12.25 7.27
C ILE A 311 -8.72 12.89 8.29
N MET A 312 -8.98 12.60 9.55
CA MET A 312 -8.19 12.95 10.71
C MET A 312 -7.99 11.71 11.58
N LEU A 313 -6.73 11.49 11.97
CA LEU A 313 -6.33 10.56 13.00
C LEU A 313 -6.04 11.35 14.27
N ASN A 314 -6.63 10.93 15.38
CA ASN A 314 -6.36 11.50 16.70
C ASN A 314 -6.06 10.40 17.70
N VAL A 315 -4.99 10.56 18.47
CA VAL A 315 -4.66 9.68 19.60
C VAL A 315 -4.71 10.52 20.87
N ALA A 316 -5.66 10.19 21.75
CA ALA A 316 -5.76 10.81 23.07
C ALA A 316 -4.94 10.01 24.07
N TYR A 317 -4.06 10.67 24.82
CA TYR A 317 -3.13 10.01 25.73
C TYR A 317 -2.81 10.85 26.97
N ARG A 318 -2.10 10.25 27.93
CA ARG A 318 -1.52 10.96 29.07
C ARG A 318 0.00 10.97 29.01
N ASP A 319 0.60 12.10 29.38
CA ASP A 319 2.05 12.26 29.56
C ASP A 319 2.51 11.79 30.95
N ALA A 320 3.82 11.79 31.19
CA ALA A 320 4.43 11.30 32.44
C ALA A 320 4.02 12.15 33.67
N GLU A 321 3.65 13.40 33.46
CA GLU A 321 3.12 14.32 34.46
C GLU A 321 1.61 14.12 34.72
N GLY A 322 0.96 13.27 33.93
CA GLY A 322 -0.46 12.92 34.06
C GLY A 322 -1.41 13.91 33.37
N ASN A 323 -0.91 14.81 32.53
CA ASN A 323 -1.75 15.69 31.73
C ASN A 323 -2.37 14.92 30.56
N ASP A 324 -3.63 15.20 30.25
CA ASP A 324 -4.24 14.75 29.01
C ASP A 324 -3.66 15.53 27.82
N ARG A 325 -3.36 14.80 26.74
CA ARG A 325 -2.73 15.28 25.51
C ARG A 325 -3.41 14.65 24.30
N ASP A 326 -3.24 15.31 23.17
CA ASP A 326 -3.73 14.85 21.88
C ASP A 326 -2.59 14.87 20.86
N TRP A 327 -2.55 13.83 20.04
CA TRP A 327 -1.79 13.79 18.81
C TRP A 327 -2.78 13.84 17.63
N PHE A 328 -2.47 14.62 16.60
CA PHE A 328 -3.33 14.82 15.42
C PHE A 328 -2.57 14.64 14.11
N HIS A 329 -3.20 13.97 13.14
CA HIS A 329 -2.74 13.93 11.76
C HIS A 329 -3.91 14.00 10.76
N GLY A 330 -3.87 14.98 9.84
CA GLY A 330 -4.93 15.20 8.83
C GLY A 330 -4.49 14.88 7.40
N PHE A 331 -5.42 14.44 6.55
CA PHE A 331 -5.19 14.13 5.14
C PHE A 331 -6.09 14.98 4.23
N TYR A 332 -5.52 15.56 3.18
CA TYR A 332 -6.25 16.32 2.17
C TYR A 332 -5.70 16.10 0.76
N TYR A 333 -6.46 16.44 -0.28
CA TYR A 333 -5.93 16.49 -1.66
C TYR A 333 -6.04 17.89 -2.27
N GLU A 334 -7.03 18.69 -1.85
CA GLU A 334 -7.29 20.02 -2.41
C GLU A 334 -6.29 21.03 -1.82
N PRO A 335 -5.43 21.66 -2.63
CA PRO A 335 -4.39 22.55 -2.13
C PRO A 335 -4.97 23.76 -1.34
N PRO A 336 -4.39 24.11 -0.19
CA PRO A 336 -4.83 25.26 0.58
C PRO A 336 -4.48 26.59 -0.12
N PRO A 337 -5.31 27.63 0.03
CA PRO A 337 -4.88 29.01 -0.17
C PRO A 337 -3.66 29.35 0.69
N GLU A 338 -2.81 30.26 0.20
CA GLU A 338 -1.52 30.62 0.83
C GLU A 338 -1.66 31.13 2.28
N ASN A 339 -2.85 31.65 2.65
CA ASN A 339 -3.15 32.18 3.97
C ASN A 339 -3.75 31.15 4.95
N TYR A 340 -3.91 29.89 4.56
CA TYR A 340 -4.42 28.82 5.43
C TYR A 340 -3.27 28.19 6.22
N ILE A 341 -3.56 27.79 7.45
CA ILE A 341 -2.59 27.09 8.29
C ILE A 341 -2.54 25.62 7.89
N ILE A 342 -1.33 25.11 7.65
CA ILE A 342 -1.05 23.68 7.51
C ILE A 342 0.00 23.31 8.55
N TYR A 343 -0.41 22.50 9.52
CA TYR A 343 0.50 22.05 10.56
C TYR A 343 1.43 20.95 10.05
N ASN A 344 2.66 20.97 10.55
CA ASN A 344 3.69 19.96 10.27
C ASN A 344 4.58 19.75 11.51
N GLN A 345 3.97 19.71 12.69
CA GLN A 345 4.65 19.43 13.95
C GLN A 345 4.43 17.97 14.37
N PRO A 346 5.32 17.37 15.19
CA PRO A 346 5.18 15.97 15.59
C PRO A 346 3.87 15.62 16.29
N ASP A 347 3.30 16.56 17.06
CA ASP A 347 2.05 16.44 17.81
C ASP A 347 0.81 16.83 17.01
N ASN A 348 0.96 17.68 16.00
CA ASN A 348 -0.11 18.10 15.11
C ASN A 348 0.45 18.34 13.71
N SER A 349 0.06 17.48 12.77
CA SER A 349 0.53 17.54 11.38
C SER A 349 -0.58 17.24 10.40
N SER A 350 -0.32 17.49 9.12
CA SER A 350 -1.21 17.11 8.05
C SER A 350 -0.41 16.89 6.77
N GLU A 351 -0.93 16.06 5.88
CA GLU A 351 -0.28 15.76 4.62
C GLU A 351 -1.25 15.73 3.45
N ARG A 352 -0.71 16.14 2.30
CA ARG A 352 -1.43 16.10 1.04
C ARG A 352 -1.24 14.72 0.41
N VAL A 353 -2.34 14.07 0.01
CA VAL A 353 -2.35 12.77 -0.65
C VAL A 353 -3.04 12.85 -2.00
N ALA A 354 -2.80 11.85 -2.86
CA ALA A 354 -3.46 11.75 -4.14
C ALA A 354 -4.95 11.39 -3.98
N ARG A 355 -5.81 12.04 -4.78
CA ARG A 355 -7.24 11.71 -4.87
C ARG A 355 -7.43 10.37 -5.59
N PHE A 356 -8.38 9.56 -5.15
CA PHE A 356 -8.72 8.26 -5.74
C PHE A 356 -7.59 7.22 -5.72
N ILE A 357 -6.61 7.35 -4.83
CA ILE A 357 -5.56 6.34 -4.62
C ILE A 357 -5.55 5.97 -3.13
N TRP A 358 -5.35 4.69 -2.82
CA TRP A 358 -5.10 4.26 -1.45
C TRP A 358 -3.69 4.70 -1.03
N TYR A 359 -3.64 5.53 0.00
CA TYR A 359 -2.41 6.07 0.56
C TYR A 359 -2.07 5.32 1.86
N PRO A 360 -0.96 4.57 1.92
CA PRO A 360 -0.54 3.89 3.12
C PRO A 360 0.23 4.84 4.05
N TYR A 361 -0.39 5.18 5.17
CA TYR A 361 0.15 6.06 6.19
C TYR A 361 0.86 5.28 7.32
N GLU A 362 1.98 5.84 7.76
CA GLU A 362 2.63 5.52 9.04
C GLU A 362 3.03 6.82 9.75
N SER A 363 2.67 6.95 11.03
CA SER A 363 3.13 8.08 11.83
C SER A 363 4.61 7.96 12.22
N VAL A 364 5.19 9.08 12.61
CA VAL A 364 6.42 9.07 13.42
C VAL A 364 6.25 8.22 14.69
N ASN A 365 7.36 7.78 15.30
CA ASN A 365 7.33 7.10 16.60
C ASN A 365 6.95 8.11 17.70
N LEU A 366 5.72 7.99 18.21
CA LEU A 366 5.16 8.91 19.21
C LEU A 366 5.94 8.90 20.53
N LEU A 367 6.64 7.81 20.87
CA LEU A 367 7.42 7.72 22.11
C LEU A 367 8.76 8.46 22.05
N SER A 368 9.30 8.69 20.84
CA SER A 368 10.60 9.36 20.66
C SER A 368 10.50 10.78 20.12
N THR A 369 9.43 11.12 19.38
CA THR A 369 9.32 12.44 18.72
C THR A 369 8.61 13.50 19.56
N LEU A 370 7.75 13.09 20.51
CA LEU A 370 6.95 14.01 21.32
C LEU A 370 7.69 14.54 22.57
N GLY A 371 8.98 14.22 22.73
CA GLY A 371 9.85 14.79 23.75
C GLY A 371 9.32 14.56 25.18
N PRO A 372 9.33 15.59 26.06
CA PRO A 372 8.81 15.47 27.42
C PRO A 372 7.32 15.12 27.49
N THR A 373 6.54 15.50 26.47
CA THR A 373 5.10 15.22 26.39
C THR A 373 4.80 13.88 25.72
N LYS A 374 5.76 12.95 25.70
CA LYS A 374 5.54 11.62 25.11
C LYS A 374 4.45 10.83 25.86
N PRO A 375 3.74 9.93 25.16
CA PRO A 375 2.73 9.10 25.78
C PRO A 375 3.32 8.14 26.82
N VAL A 376 2.62 8.01 27.95
CA VAL A 376 2.82 6.90 28.91
C VAL A 376 1.58 6.01 29.02
N TYR A 377 0.40 6.55 28.66
CA TYR A 377 -0.86 5.80 28.65
C TYR A 377 -1.74 6.26 27.51
N ILE A 378 -2.13 5.35 26.62
CA ILE A 378 -3.05 5.62 25.52
C ILE A 378 -4.48 5.42 26.00
N ARG A 379 -5.31 6.45 25.84
CA ARG A 379 -6.72 6.42 26.21
C ARG A 379 -7.53 5.85 25.05
N SER A 380 -7.44 6.49 23.89
CA SER A 380 -8.24 6.13 22.72
C SER A 380 -7.60 6.58 21.41
N ILE A 381 -8.08 5.98 20.33
CA ILE A 381 -7.84 6.45 18.97
C ILE A 381 -9.17 6.87 18.34
N ARG A 382 -9.16 7.96 17.60
CA ARG A 382 -10.31 8.50 16.87
C ARG A 382 -9.94 8.63 15.39
N ILE A 383 -10.83 8.14 14.53
CA ILE A 383 -10.77 8.33 13.08
C ILE A 383 -12.01 9.14 12.71
N TYR A 384 -11.83 10.30 12.11
CA TYR A 384 -12.96 11.17 11.80
C TYR A 384 -12.73 11.99 10.55
N ALA A 385 -13.82 12.48 9.97
CA ALA A 385 -13.82 13.40 8.85
C ALA A 385 -14.44 14.71 9.31
N SER A 386 -13.87 15.83 8.89
CA SER A 386 -14.29 17.17 9.33
C SER A 386 -14.12 18.18 8.21
N GLY A 387 -15.11 19.05 7.99
CA GLY A 387 -15.10 20.03 6.91
C GLY A 387 -16.48 20.30 6.35
N TRP A 388 -16.56 20.65 5.06
CA TRP A 388 -17.83 20.91 4.37
C TRP A 388 -18.43 19.65 3.77
N ILE A 389 -18.28 19.46 2.46
CA ILE A 389 -18.65 18.23 1.75
C ILE A 389 -17.37 17.43 1.55
N TYR A 390 -17.45 16.15 1.89
CA TYR A 390 -16.34 15.22 1.78
C TYR A 390 -16.82 13.80 1.62
N GLU A 391 -15.98 12.98 1.00
CA GLU A 391 -16.10 11.53 1.01
C GLU A 391 -14.70 10.93 1.09
N ALA A 392 -14.49 10.05 2.06
CA ALA A 392 -13.23 9.38 2.26
C ALA A 392 -13.42 7.98 2.85
N MET A 393 -12.41 7.15 2.65
CA MET A 393 -12.37 5.78 3.13
C MET A 393 -11.09 5.52 3.91
N VAL A 394 -11.19 4.72 4.96
CA VAL A 394 -10.05 4.23 5.74
C VAL A 394 -10.11 2.70 5.80
N ALA A 395 -8.97 2.07 5.59
CA ALA A 395 -8.76 0.64 5.76
C ALA A 395 -7.53 0.40 6.66
N ASN A 396 -7.43 -0.80 7.24
CA ASN A 396 -6.21 -1.29 7.90
C ASN A 396 -5.62 -0.31 8.93
N ILE A 397 -6.45 0.17 9.87
CA ILE A 397 -6.00 1.02 10.97
C ILE A 397 -5.25 0.17 12.00
N SER A 398 -4.11 0.62 12.52
CA SER A 398 -3.41 -0.06 13.61
C SER A 398 -2.67 0.93 14.49
N LEU A 399 -2.59 0.62 15.79
CA LEU A 399 -1.75 1.33 16.74
C LEU A 399 -0.71 0.33 17.24
N LEU A 400 0.48 0.37 16.66
CA LEU A 400 1.51 -0.63 16.83
C LEU A 400 2.52 -0.18 17.88
N ALA A 401 2.72 -1.01 18.90
CA ALA A 401 3.68 -0.81 19.97
C ALA A 401 4.79 -1.87 19.93
N GLU A 402 6.06 -1.47 20.01
CA GLU A 402 7.21 -2.40 19.94
C GLU A 402 8.09 -2.27 21.18
N GLU A 403 8.57 -3.40 21.71
CA GLU A 403 9.44 -3.46 22.89
C GLU A 403 10.87 -2.99 22.67
#